data_AF-F5XT23-F1
#
_entry.id   AF-F5XT23-F1
#
_cell.length_a   1.000
_cell.length_b   1.000
_cell.length_c   1.000
_cell.angle_alpha   90.00
_cell.angle_beta   90.00
_cell.angle_gamma   90.00
#
_symmetry.space_group_name_H-M   'P 1'
#
loop_
_entity.id
_entity.type
_entity.pdbx_description
1 polymer ?
#
loop_
_entity_poly.entity_id
_entity_poly.type
_entity_poly.pdbx_seq_one_letter_code
_entity_poly.pdbx_strand_id
1 'polypeptide(L)'
;MYVDMDYYCLSSVQELIEGSQGGILLPTIAQPLRYFDQTISNAWMYAAEPHHPFWLLVLAMAQVRFESAKGVERASGPILLRDAWSVWTEAGSAVALSAFPEVRNLVEVNGHQTQAAVTPVELVPSDVLMPLTWGYPDDDLAIEEFRKAEHMTEELLSRVPMTERTLAFTFHLHSW
;
A
#
# COMPACT_ATOMS: atom_id res chain seq x y z
N MET A 1 9.21 6.44 -4.02
CA MET A 1 8.27 5.43 -4.55
C MET A 1 8.88 4.06 -4.32
N TYR A 2 8.08 3.12 -3.84
CA TYR A 2 8.39 1.70 -3.71
C TYR A 2 7.43 0.92 -4.61
N VAL A 3 7.95 -0.07 -5.33
CA VAL A 3 7.17 -1.01 -6.15
C VAL A 3 7.80 -2.40 -6.05
N ASP A 4 6.98 -3.44 -6.04
CA ASP A 4 7.44 -4.82 -6.16
C ASP A 4 8.06 -5.07 -7.56
N MET A 5 8.91 -6.10 -7.65
CA MET A 5 9.65 -6.41 -8.90
C MET A 5 8.76 -6.94 -10.02
N ASP A 6 7.59 -7.48 -9.69
CA ASP A 6 6.60 -8.02 -10.60
C ASP A 6 5.47 -7.02 -10.91
N TYR A 7 5.76 -5.72 -10.76
CA TYR A 7 4.88 -4.61 -11.12
C TYR A 7 4.92 -4.32 -12.62
N TYR A 8 3.74 -4.25 -13.24
CA TYR A 8 3.55 -3.94 -14.65
C TYR A 8 2.95 -2.55 -14.81
N CYS A 9 3.76 -1.64 -15.38
CA CYS A 9 3.34 -0.28 -15.70
C CYS A 9 2.70 -0.23 -17.09
N LEU A 10 1.41 0.11 -17.16
CA LEU A 10 0.65 0.20 -18.42
C LEU A 10 0.67 1.62 -18.98
N SER A 11 0.64 2.61 -18.08
CA SER A 11 0.70 4.02 -18.41
C SER A 11 1.35 4.82 -17.29
N SER A 12 1.66 6.09 -17.55
CA SER A 12 2.34 6.94 -16.57
C SER A 12 1.50 7.12 -15.30
N VAL A 13 2.13 6.94 -14.13
CA VAL A 13 1.54 7.26 -12.82
C VAL A 13 1.79 8.71 -12.38
N GLN A 14 2.36 9.55 -13.26
CA GLN A 14 2.77 10.92 -12.92
C GLN A 14 1.60 11.79 -12.47
N GLU A 15 0.46 11.74 -13.16
CA GLU A 15 -0.72 12.55 -12.80
C GLU A 15 -1.27 12.17 -11.42
N LEU A 16 -1.24 10.86 -11.10
CA LEU A 16 -1.61 10.36 -9.78
C LEU A 16 -0.69 10.92 -8.69
N ILE A 17 0.62 10.95 -8.96
CA ILE A 17 1.63 11.49 -8.04
C ILE A 17 1.47 13.00 -7.85
N GLU A 18 1.32 13.76 -8.94
CA GLU A 18 1.14 15.22 -8.90
C GLU A 18 -0.16 15.62 -8.18
N GLY A 19 -1.19 14.76 -8.27
CA GLY A 19 -2.45 14.93 -7.56
C GLY A 19 -2.38 14.73 -6.05
N SER A 20 -1.34 14.06 -5.52
CA SER A 20 -1.24 13.66 -4.09
C SER A 20 -1.03 14.81 -3.09
N GLN A 21 -0.93 16.06 -3.57
CA GLN A 21 -0.71 17.25 -2.74
C GLN A 21 0.51 17.14 -1.78
N GLY A 22 1.53 16.38 -2.18
CA GLY A 22 2.73 16.15 -1.36
C GLY A 22 2.55 15.08 -0.27
N GLY A 23 1.49 14.28 -0.34
CA GLY A 23 1.17 13.24 0.64
C GLY A 23 1.78 11.88 0.38
N ILE A 24 1.17 10.89 1.03
CA ILE A 24 1.40 9.46 0.80
C ILE A 24 0.23 8.89 0.01
N LEU A 25 0.54 8.02 -0.94
CA LEU A 25 -0.45 7.24 -1.68
C LEU A 25 -0.31 5.76 -1.33
N LEU A 26 -1.40 5.14 -0.88
CA LEU A 26 -1.48 3.73 -0.55
C LEU A 26 -2.57 3.04 -1.40
N PRO A 27 -2.23 2.04 -2.21
CA PRO A 27 -3.19 1.37 -3.08
C PRO A 27 -4.09 0.44 -2.28
N THR A 28 -5.36 0.40 -2.67
CA THR A 28 -6.37 -0.48 -2.09
C THR A 28 -6.54 -1.76 -2.89
N ILE A 29 -7.03 -2.80 -2.24
CA ILE A 29 -7.31 -4.10 -2.84
C ILE A 29 -8.83 -4.25 -2.95
N ALA A 30 -9.32 -4.80 -4.07
CA ALA A 30 -10.76 -4.96 -4.28
C ALA A 30 -11.38 -5.93 -3.26
N GLN A 31 -12.56 -5.59 -2.75
CA GLN A 31 -13.36 -6.42 -1.82
C GLN A 31 -14.56 -7.03 -2.56
N PRO A 32 -15.01 -8.25 -2.20
CA PRO A 32 -14.60 -9.03 -1.03
C PRO A 32 -13.40 -9.94 -1.31
N LEU A 33 -12.36 -9.80 -0.51
CA LEU A 33 -11.37 -10.86 -0.33
C LEU A 33 -12.06 -11.97 0.47
N ARG A 34 -12.36 -13.10 -0.17
CA ARG A 34 -12.94 -14.27 0.52
C ARG A 34 -12.11 -14.75 1.72
N TYR A 35 -10.83 -14.39 1.76
CA TYR A 35 -9.84 -14.99 2.66
C TYR A 35 -9.03 -14.00 3.51
N PHE A 36 -9.18 -12.69 3.32
CA PHE A 36 -8.29 -11.72 3.97
C PHE A 36 -8.99 -10.41 4.36
N ASP A 37 -8.71 -9.91 5.57
CA ASP A 37 -9.12 -8.57 6.01
C ASP A 37 -8.24 -7.44 5.40
N GLN A 38 -7.51 -7.73 4.33
CA GLN A 38 -6.57 -6.79 3.71
C GLN A 38 -7.32 -5.83 2.79
N THR A 39 -7.15 -4.54 3.00
CA THR A 39 -7.77 -3.51 2.15
C THR A 39 -6.75 -2.57 1.54
N ILE A 40 -5.48 -2.62 1.99
CA ILE A 40 -4.36 -1.82 1.50
C ILE A 40 -3.24 -2.76 1.09
N SER A 41 -2.65 -2.56 -0.09
CA SER A 41 -1.46 -3.29 -0.54
C SER A 41 -0.18 -2.55 -0.16
N ASN A 42 0.87 -3.31 0.14
CA ASN A 42 2.23 -2.82 0.32
C ASN A 42 3.12 -3.04 -0.92
N ALA A 43 2.58 -3.58 -2.02
CA ALA A 43 3.34 -3.88 -3.25
C ALA A 43 3.60 -2.64 -4.12
N TRP A 44 2.94 -1.52 -3.81
CA TRP A 44 3.23 -0.21 -4.38
C TRP A 44 2.95 0.84 -3.30
N MET A 45 3.87 1.78 -3.10
CA MET A 45 3.71 2.88 -2.14
C MET A 45 4.41 4.12 -2.64
N TYR A 46 3.78 5.28 -2.50
CA TYR A 46 4.40 6.56 -2.80
C TYR A 46 4.36 7.48 -1.59
N ALA A 47 5.42 8.24 -1.40
CA ALA A 47 5.50 9.35 -0.47
C ALA A 47 6.25 10.46 -1.18
N ALA A 48 5.70 11.67 -1.18
CA ALA A 48 6.37 12.83 -1.76
C ALA A 48 7.65 13.18 -0.98
N GLU A 49 7.62 12.98 0.35
CA GLU A 49 8.75 13.18 1.24
C GLU A 49 9.20 11.87 1.89
N PRO A 50 10.50 11.54 1.86
CA PRO A 50 11.02 10.27 2.39
C PRO A 50 10.86 10.16 3.92
N HIS A 51 10.71 11.27 4.63
CA HIS A 51 10.66 11.32 6.09
C HIS A 51 9.25 11.57 6.65
N HIS A 52 8.21 11.27 5.86
CA HIS A 52 6.84 11.47 6.30
C HIS A 52 6.55 10.73 7.63
N PRO A 53 6.02 11.39 8.68
CA PRO A 53 5.89 10.80 10.01
C PRO A 53 5.02 9.53 10.08
N PHE A 54 4.13 9.34 9.11
CA PHE A 54 3.38 8.09 8.92
C PHE A 54 4.30 6.86 8.89
N TRP A 55 5.46 6.93 8.22
CA TRP A 55 6.37 5.78 8.14
C TRP A 55 7.00 5.44 9.49
N LEU A 56 7.26 6.45 10.34
CA LEU A 56 7.74 6.21 11.69
C LEU A 56 6.67 5.53 12.55
N LEU A 57 5.40 5.92 12.39
CA LEU A 57 4.27 5.21 13.01
C LEU A 57 4.22 3.74 12.55
N VAL A 58 4.34 3.47 11.24
CA VAL A 58 4.36 2.09 10.71
C VAL A 58 5.49 1.29 11.37
N LEU A 59 6.71 1.83 11.45
CA LEU A 59 7.85 1.16 12.05
C LEU A 59 7.69 0.91 13.55
N ALA A 60 7.15 1.87 14.30
CA ALA A 60 6.87 1.70 15.73
C ALA A 60 5.79 0.65 15.98
N MET A 61 4.73 0.64 15.16
CA MET A 61 3.72 -0.40 15.20
C MET A 61 4.30 -1.78 14.85
N ALA A 62 5.22 -1.86 13.88
CA ALA A 62 5.92 -3.10 13.54
C ALA A 62 6.74 -3.61 14.73
N GLN A 63 7.47 -2.73 15.41
CA GLN A 63 8.27 -3.08 16.59
C GLN A 63 7.40 -3.65 17.72
N VAL A 64 6.26 -3.01 18.02
CA VAL A 64 5.32 -3.51 19.05
C VAL A 64 4.73 -4.88 18.68
N ARG A 65 4.55 -5.14 17.38
CA ARG A 65 3.94 -6.37 16.86
C ARG A 65 4.94 -7.50 16.62
N PHE A 66 6.25 -7.21 16.58
CA PHE A 66 7.29 -8.15 16.16
C PHE A 66 7.18 -9.52 16.85
N GLU A 67 6.95 -9.55 18.16
CA GLU A 67 6.88 -10.80 18.92
C GLU A 67 5.47 -11.37 19.06
N SER A 68 4.43 -10.56 18.83
CA SER A 68 3.03 -10.88 19.20
C SER A 68 2.11 -11.11 18.00
N ALA A 69 2.51 -10.68 16.80
CA ALA A 69 1.72 -10.82 15.59
C ALA A 69 1.58 -12.29 15.15
N LYS A 70 0.34 -12.69 14.87
CA LYS A 70 0.04 -13.98 14.22
C LYS A 70 0.15 -13.81 12.70
N GLY A 71 1.35 -13.93 12.16
CA GLY A 71 1.64 -13.88 10.72
C GLY A 71 2.40 -12.62 10.29
N VAL A 72 3.16 -12.75 9.20
CA VAL A 72 4.04 -11.70 8.66
C VAL A 72 3.25 -10.48 8.17
N GLU A 73 2.04 -10.69 7.68
CA GLU A 73 1.15 -9.63 7.18
C GLU A 73 0.74 -8.67 8.30
N ARG A 74 0.58 -9.19 9.52
CA ARG A 74 0.24 -8.41 10.72
C ARG A 74 1.46 -7.75 11.36
N ALA A 75 2.64 -8.36 11.20
CA ALA A 75 3.89 -7.89 11.79
C ALA A 75 4.54 -6.77 10.96
N SER A 76 4.59 -6.91 9.64
CA SER A 76 5.31 -6.01 8.73
C SER A 76 4.66 -5.81 7.36
N GLY A 77 3.51 -6.44 7.09
CA GLY A 77 2.89 -6.43 5.76
C GLY A 77 1.61 -5.58 5.64
N PRO A 78 0.72 -5.92 4.69
CA PRO A 78 -0.51 -5.20 4.37
C PRO A 78 -1.42 -4.87 5.56
N ILE A 79 -1.53 -5.78 6.54
CA ILE A 79 -2.43 -5.59 7.69
C ILE A 79 -1.85 -4.56 8.66
N LEU A 80 -0.53 -4.56 8.87
CA LEU A 80 0.15 -3.49 9.62
C LEU A 80 -0.12 -2.13 8.96
N LEU A 81 0.06 -2.05 7.64
CA LEU A 81 -0.09 -0.81 6.88
C LEU A 81 -1.53 -0.27 6.96
N ARG A 82 -2.53 -1.14 6.82
CA ARG A 82 -3.95 -0.81 7.05
C ARG A 82 -4.20 -0.25 8.44
N ASP A 83 -3.69 -0.92 9.48
CA ASP A 83 -3.92 -0.48 10.85
C ASP A 83 -3.24 0.86 11.14
N ALA A 84 -2.04 1.08 10.59
CA ALA A 84 -1.36 2.36 10.69
C ALA A 84 -2.14 3.48 9.99
N TRP A 85 -2.70 3.21 8.80
CA TRP A 85 -3.56 4.14 8.08
C TRP A 85 -4.84 4.48 8.87
N SER A 86 -5.51 3.47 9.44
CA SER A 86 -6.70 3.66 10.28
C SER A 86 -6.38 4.51 11.52
N VAL A 87 -5.30 4.20 12.25
CA VAL A 87 -4.85 5.02 13.39
C VAL A 87 -4.52 6.46 12.96
N TRP A 88 -3.82 6.62 11.83
CA TRP A 88 -3.43 7.93 11.31
C TRP A 88 -4.63 8.81 10.93
N THR A 89 -5.64 8.23 10.29
CA THR A 89 -6.79 8.95 9.73
C THR A 89 -7.94 9.10 10.71
N GLU A 90 -8.30 8.03 11.45
CA GLU A 90 -9.45 8.02 12.35
C GLU A 90 -9.16 8.71 13.68
N ALA A 91 -7.98 8.47 14.29
CA ALA A 91 -7.59 9.13 15.54
C ALA A 91 -7.00 10.53 15.29
N GLY A 92 -6.55 10.79 14.06
CA GLY A 92 -5.82 11.99 13.66
C GLY A 92 -4.32 11.91 13.93
N SER A 93 -3.52 12.50 13.04
CA SER A 93 -2.05 12.39 13.03
C SER A 93 -1.39 12.79 14.35
N ALA A 94 -1.88 13.83 15.03
CA ALA A 94 -1.34 14.27 16.33
C ALA A 94 -1.55 13.22 17.44
N VAL A 95 -2.70 12.56 17.46
CA VAL A 95 -3.01 11.50 18.43
C VAL A 95 -2.21 10.25 18.11
N ALA A 96 -2.13 9.89 16.83
CA ALA A 96 -1.33 8.77 16.35
C ALA A 96 0.14 8.91 16.77
N LEU A 97 0.75 10.09 16.58
CA LEU A 97 2.14 10.34 16.99
C LEU A 97 2.30 10.38 18.52
N SER A 98 1.30 10.86 19.26
CA SER A 98 1.34 10.91 20.73
C SER A 98 1.23 9.52 21.38
N ALA A 99 0.60 8.57 20.70
CA ALA A 99 0.51 7.17 21.16
C ALA A 99 1.86 6.43 21.10
N PHE A 100 2.85 6.96 20.38
CA PHE A 100 4.19 6.40 20.24
C PHE A 100 5.24 7.46 20.60
N PRO A 101 5.56 7.64 21.90
CA PRO A 101 6.47 8.69 22.37
C PRO A 101 7.85 8.68 21.69
N GLU A 102 8.34 7.50 21.31
CA GLU A 102 9.61 7.33 20.59
C GLU A 102 9.54 7.92 19.19
N VAL A 103 8.40 7.75 18.51
CA VAL A 103 8.15 8.32 17.18
C VAL A 103 8.09 9.84 17.29
N ARG A 104 7.36 10.36 18.27
CA ARG A 104 7.28 11.80 18.51
C ARG A 104 8.67 12.42 18.69
N ASN A 105 9.52 11.81 19.52
CA ASN A 105 10.88 12.29 19.73
C ASN A 105 11.70 12.27 18.43
N LEU A 106 11.58 11.23 17.61
CA LEU A 106 12.27 11.15 16.31
C LEU A 106 11.77 12.20 15.31
N VAL A 107 10.47 12.51 15.28
CA VAL A 107 9.91 13.58 14.45
C VAL A 107 10.48 14.93 14.88
N GLU A 108 10.46 15.23 16.19
CA GLU A 108 10.93 16.49 16.75
C GLU A 108 12.45 16.69 16.53
N VAL A 109 13.27 15.65 16.73
CA VAL A 109 14.73 15.69 16.53
C VAL A 109 15.11 15.94 15.07
N ASN A 110 14.35 15.41 14.11
CA ASN A 110 14.62 15.59 12.69
C ASN A 110 14.09 16.93 12.13
N GLY A 111 13.69 17.87 13.00
CA GLY A 111 13.23 19.20 12.59
C GLY A 111 11.88 19.20 11.87
N HIS A 112 11.17 18.06 11.85
CA HIS A 112 9.79 18.03 11.41
C HIS A 112 8.95 18.70 12.48
N GLN A 113 8.35 19.85 12.15
CA GLN A 113 7.40 20.50 13.04
C GLN A 113 6.21 19.56 13.23
N THR A 114 6.01 19.07 14.45
CA THR A 114 4.82 18.32 14.88
C THR A 114 3.52 19.12 14.71
N GLN A 115 3.61 20.42 14.37
CA GLN A 115 2.53 21.35 14.10
C GLN A 115 2.36 21.73 12.61
N ALA A 116 3.27 21.36 11.70
CA ALA A 116 3.03 21.56 10.28
C ALA A 116 1.86 20.66 9.86
N ALA A 117 0.93 21.19 9.04
CA ALA A 117 -0.18 20.42 8.51
C ALA A 117 0.36 19.17 7.83
N VAL A 118 0.27 18.02 8.50
CA VAL A 118 0.86 16.81 7.97
C VAL A 118 0.07 16.46 6.72
N THR A 119 0.79 16.31 5.61
CA THR A 119 0.23 15.98 4.30
C THR A 119 -0.61 14.69 4.39
N PRO A 120 -1.65 14.55 3.56
CA PRO A 120 -2.60 13.46 3.68
C PRO A 120 -1.96 12.09 3.36
N VAL A 121 -2.56 11.04 3.92
CA VAL A 121 -2.29 9.65 3.52
C VAL A 121 -3.54 9.16 2.80
N GLU A 122 -3.47 9.16 1.47
CA GLU A 122 -4.61 8.91 0.59
C GLU A 122 -4.64 7.46 0.12
N LEU A 123 -5.85 6.95 -0.04
CA LEU A 123 -6.08 5.63 -0.60
C LEU A 123 -6.29 5.74 -2.10
N VAL A 124 -5.49 4.98 -2.86
CA VAL A 124 -5.67 4.85 -4.31
C VAL A 124 -6.66 3.72 -4.58
N PRO A 125 -7.73 3.95 -5.35
CA PRO A 125 -8.69 2.91 -5.71
C PRO A 125 -8.04 1.70 -6.38
N SER A 126 -8.57 0.50 -6.10
CA SER A 126 -8.02 -0.76 -6.60
C SER A 126 -7.99 -0.83 -8.13
N ASP A 127 -8.98 -0.26 -8.82
CA ASP A 127 -9.06 -0.26 -10.29
C ASP A 127 -7.95 0.57 -10.98
N VAL A 128 -7.19 1.36 -10.21
CA VAL A 128 -6.09 2.20 -10.73
C VAL A 128 -4.74 1.48 -10.67
N LEU A 129 -4.42 0.80 -9.57
CA LEU A 129 -3.09 0.20 -9.34
C LEU A 129 -3.10 -1.30 -8.99
N MET A 130 -4.23 -1.84 -8.51
CA MET A 130 -4.37 -3.22 -8.02
C MET A 130 -5.62 -3.90 -8.61
N PRO A 131 -5.79 -3.92 -9.95
CA PRO A 131 -6.99 -4.48 -10.56
C PRO A 131 -7.07 -6.00 -10.37
N LEU A 132 -5.94 -6.68 -10.15
CA LEU A 132 -5.87 -8.10 -9.86
C LEU A 132 -5.88 -8.34 -8.36
N THR A 133 -6.82 -9.17 -7.91
CA THR A 133 -6.93 -9.51 -6.50
C THR A 133 -7.24 -11.01 -6.36
N TRP A 134 -6.31 -11.76 -5.78
CA TRP A 134 -6.54 -13.17 -5.52
C TRP A 134 -7.69 -13.37 -4.52
N GLY A 135 -8.52 -14.40 -4.76
CA GLY A 135 -9.75 -14.64 -3.99
C GLY A 135 -11.03 -14.40 -4.80
N TYR A 136 -10.91 -13.88 -6.02
CA TYR A 136 -11.91 -14.01 -7.08
C TYR A 136 -11.61 -15.27 -7.90
N PRO A 137 -12.55 -16.22 -8.03
CA PRO A 137 -12.33 -17.45 -8.81
C PRO A 137 -11.88 -17.21 -10.25
N ASP A 138 -12.30 -16.09 -10.85
CA ASP A 138 -11.97 -15.73 -12.23
C ASP A 138 -10.52 -15.21 -12.38
N ASP A 139 -9.96 -14.61 -11.32
CA ASP A 139 -8.58 -14.09 -11.31
C ASP A 139 -7.56 -15.23 -11.17
N ASP A 140 -7.88 -16.29 -10.42
CA ASP A 140 -6.97 -17.41 -10.13
C ASP A 140 -6.44 -18.09 -11.41
N LEU A 141 -7.29 -18.26 -12.43
CA LEU A 141 -6.92 -18.85 -13.71
C LEU A 141 -5.95 -17.97 -14.50
N ALA A 142 -6.24 -16.66 -14.58
CA ALA A 142 -5.37 -15.72 -15.26
C ALA A 142 -4.00 -15.66 -14.58
N ILE A 143 -3.97 -15.67 -13.24
CA ILE A 143 -2.72 -15.60 -12.47
C ILE A 143 -1.85 -16.84 -12.65
N GLU A 144 -2.42 -18.04 -12.71
CA GLU A 144 -1.64 -19.25 -13.00
C GLU A 144 -0.96 -19.19 -14.38
N GLU A 145 -1.63 -18.62 -15.37
CA GLU A 145 -1.05 -18.41 -16.70
C GLU A 145 0.04 -17.34 -16.69
N PHE A 146 -0.18 -16.20 -16.00
CA PHE A 146 0.84 -15.17 -15.84
C PHE A 146 2.12 -15.71 -15.18
N ARG A 147 1.98 -16.60 -14.18
CA ARG A 147 3.14 -17.24 -13.51
C ARG A 147 3.94 -18.17 -14.42
N LYS A 148 3.29 -18.80 -15.41
CA LYS A 148 3.94 -19.73 -16.35
C LYS A 148 4.49 -19.01 -17.58
N ALA A 149 4.08 -17.77 -17.81
CA ALA A 149 4.52 -16.99 -18.95
C ALA A 149 5.96 -16.52 -18.74
N GLU A 150 6.85 -16.86 -19.66
CA GLU A 150 8.21 -16.31 -19.69
C GLU A 150 8.18 -14.82 -20.09
N HIS A 151 7.17 -14.42 -20.85
CA HIS A 151 6.96 -13.06 -21.35
C HIS A 151 5.49 -12.68 -21.29
N MET A 152 5.23 -11.43 -20.94
CA MET A 152 3.88 -10.87 -20.97
C MET A 152 3.44 -10.62 -22.41
N THR A 153 2.30 -11.19 -22.82
CA THR A 153 1.73 -11.04 -24.17
C THR A 153 0.46 -10.19 -24.13
N GLU A 154 0.05 -9.62 -25.27
CA GLU A 154 -1.23 -8.89 -25.38
C GLU A 154 -2.42 -9.80 -25.02
N GLU A 155 -2.37 -11.08 -25.39
CA GLU A 155 -3.41 -12.05 -25.03
C GLU A 155 -3.51 -12.21 -23.51
N LEU A 156 -2.38 -12.38 -22.83
CA LEU A 156 -2.36 -12.50 -21.37
C LEU A 156 -2.85 -11.21 -20.72
N LEU A 157 -2.38 -10.04 -21.16
CA LEU A 157 -2.83 -8.74 -20.66
C LEU A 157 -4.35 -8.58 -20.81
N SER A 158 -4.94 -9.03 -21.92
CA SER A 158 -6.39 -8.93 -22.14
C SER A 158 -7.26 -9.67 -21.12
N ARG A 159 -6.65 -10.57 -20.32
CA ARG A 159 -7.31 -11.32 -19.24
C ARG A 159 -7.29 -10.60 -17.90
N VAL A 160 -6.51 -9.54 -17.75
CA VAL A 160 -6.56 -8.68 -16.56
C VAL A 160 -7.87 -7.87 -16.63
N PRO A 161 -8.67 -7.78 -15.55
CA PRO A 161 -9.89 -6.98 -15.50
C PRO A 161 -9.57 -5.47 -15.41
N MET A 162 -8.87 -4.96 -16.41
CA MET A 162 -8.47 -3.56 -16.50
C MET A 162 -9.66 -2.67 -16.86
N THR A 163 -9.64 -1.46 -16.32
CA THR A 163 -10.53 -0.37 -16.76
C THR A 163 -9.70 0.68 -17.50
N GLU A 164 -10.36 1.67 -18.10
CA GLU A 164 -9.67 2.84 -18.70
C GLU A 164 -8.84 3.63 -17.67
N ARG A 165 -9.07 3.41 -16.37
CA ARG A 165 -8.36 4.07 -15.27
C ARG A 165 -7.14 3.29 -14.79
N THR A 166 -6.95 2.05 -15.26
CA THR A 166 -5.86 1.20 -14.79
C THR A 166 -4.52 1.70 -15.32
N LEU A 167 -3.67 2.16 -14.41
CA LEU A 167 -2.34 2.68 -14.72
C LEU A 167 -1.28 1.58 -14.64
N ALA A 168 -1.50 0.61 -13.75
CA ALA A 168 -0.61 -0.50 -13.53
C ALA A 168 -1.30 -1.65 -12.79
N PHE A 169 -0.60 -2.77 -12.69
CA PHE A 169 -1.01 -3.88 -11.85
C PHE A 169 0.22 -4.61 -11.28
N THR A 170 -0.02 -5.40 -10.23
CA THR A 170 0.93 -6.34 -9.65
C THR A 170 0.18 -7.58 -9.18
N PHE A 171 0.92 -8.66 -8.89
CA PHE A 171 0.36 -9.92 -8.44
C PHE A 171 0.36 -10.00 -6.92
N HIS A 172 -0.70 -9.49 -6.29
CA HIS A 172 -0.85 -9.51 -4.83
C HIS A 172 -1.25 -10.90 -4.31
N LEU A 173 -0.36 -11.90 -4.43
CA LEU A 173 -0.28 -13.12 -3.59
C LEU A 173 0.96 -13.93 -3.98
N HIS A 174 1.74 -14.35 -2.97
CA HIS A 174 3.02 -15.08 -3.03
C HIS A 174 4.31 -14.25 -3.21
N SER A 175 4.32 -12.97 -2.86
CA SER A 175 5.54 -12.29 -2.41
C SER A 175 5.95 -12.78 -1.00
N TRP A 176 6.22 -14.08 -0.86
CA TRP A 176 6.87 -14.71 0.30
C TRP A 176 7.74 -15.89 -0.14
#